data_AF-A0A964ADM4-F1
#
_entry.id   AF-A0A964ADM4-F1
#
_cell.length_a   1.000
_cell.length_b   1.000
_cell.length_c   1.000
_cell.angle_alpha   90.00
_cell.angle_beta   90.00
_cell.angle_gamma   90.00
#
_symmetry.space_group_name_H-M   'P 1'
#
loop_
_entity.id
_entity.type
_entity.pdbx_description
1 polymer ?
#
loop_
_entity_poly.entity_id
_entity_poly.type
_entity_poly.pdbx_seq_one_letter_code
_entity_poly.pdbx_strand_id
1 'polypeptide(L)' 'MQIPKYAQHVPRSSLVRIVCRGACQVVRYAEVSKTPWSSAGPNMDMELSARCLVCGYTADDNYNWMRL' A
#
# COMPACT_ATOMS: atom_id res chain seq x y z
N MET A 1 8.39 12.20 8.30
CA MET A 1 7.89 11.03 9.06
C MET A 1 8.92 9.91 8.96
N GLN A 2 9.21 9.22 10.07
CA GLN A 2 10.14 8.08 10.07
C GLN A 2 9.42 6.83 9.59
N ILE A 3 9.99 6.11 8.60
CA ILE A 3 9.45 4.83 8.13
C ILE A 3 9.66 3.79 9.24
N PRO A 4 8.61 3.07 9.70
CA PRO A 4 8.74 2.02 10.71
C PRO A 4 9.68 0.89 10.27
N LYS A 5 10.37 0.24 11.23
CA LYS A 5 11.34 -0.84 10.94
C LYS A 5 10.80 -1.93 10.00
N TYR A 6 9.54 -2.33 10.20
CA TYR A 6 8.89 -3.37 9.37
C TYR A 6 8.70 -2.95 7.90
N ALA A 7 8.83 -1.67 7.57
CA ALA A 7 8.63 -1.11 6.23
C ALA A 7 9.91 -0.56 5.59
N GLN A 8 11.03 -0.54 6.31
CA GLN A 8 12.29 0.05 5.84
C GLN A 8 12.96 -0.75 4.72
N HIS A 9 12.62 -2.04 4.56
CA HIS A 9 13.20 -2.91 3.54
C HIS A 9 12.55 -2.72 2.15
N VAL A 10 11.42 -2.01 2.07
CA VAL A 10 10.71 -1.77 0.81
C VAL A 10 11.16 -0.43 0.22
N PRO A 11 11.46 -0.36 -1.10
CA PRO A 11 11.78 0.89 -1.77
C PRO A 11 10.69 1.94 -1.59
N ARG A 12 11.07 3.21 -1.34
CA ARG A 12 10.09 4.30 -1.14
C ARG A 12 9.13 4.47 -2.32
N SER A 13 9.58 4.21 -3.54
CA SER A 13 8.77 4.24 -4.77
C SER A 13 7.61 3.25 -4.76
N SER A 14 7.77 2.15 -4.03
CA SER A 14 6.79 1.07 -3.91
C SER A 14 6.03 1.12 -2.59
N LEU A 15 6.27 2.14 -1.75
CA LEU A 15 5.75 2.21 -0.40
C LEU A 15 4.57 3.17 -0.31
N VAL A 16 3.44 2.69 0.21
CA VAL A 16 2.21 3.46 0.37
C VAL A 16 1.61 3.27 1.75
N ARG A 17 0.68 4.12 2.13
CA ARG A 17 -0.20 3.89 3.29
C ARG A 17 -1.57 3.48 2.81
N ILE A 18 -2.08 2.37 3.35
CA ILE A 18 -3.43 1.86 3.09
C ILE A 18 -4.24 1.82 4.39
N VAL A 19 -5.56 1.88 4.27
CA VAL A 19 -6.46 1.45 5.34
C VAL A 19 -6.50 -0.08 5.32
N CYS A 20 -5.78 -0.72 6.25
CA CYS A 20 -5.70 -2.18 6.27
C CYS A 20 -6.97 -2.78 6.88
N ARG A 21 -7.80 -3.44 6.06
CA ARG A 21 -9.04 -4.12 6.48
C ARG A 21 -8.82 -5.58 6.92
N GLY A 22 -7.58 -6.09 6.93
CA GLY A 22 -7.22 -7.38 7.52
C GLY A 22 -7.02 -7.31 9.03
N ALA A 23 -6.12 -8.13 9.59
CA ALA A 23 -5.92 -8.23 11.05
C ALA A 23 -5.51 -6.91 11.75
N CYS A 24 -4.97 -5.94 11.01
CA CYS A 24 -4.57 -4.67 11.62
C CYS A 24 -5.72 -3.71 11.93
N GLN A 25 -6.78 -3.68 11.11
CA GLN A 25 -7.90 -2.72 11.24
C GLN A 25 -7.49 -1.24 11.38
N VAL A 26 -6.31 -0.84 10.89
CA VAL A 26 -5.74 0.52 11.02
C VAL A 26 -4.94 0.91 9.77
N VAL A 27 -4.54 2.18 9.65
CA VAL A 27 -3.65 2.62 8.57
C VAL A 27 -2.27 1.99 8.73
N ARG A 28 -1.79 1.32 7.67
CA ARG A 28 -0.48 0.65 7.65
C ARG A 28 0.30 0.97 6.39
N TYR A 29 1.62 0.85 6.50
CA TYR A 29 2.51 0.81 5.35
C TYR A 29 2.30 -0.50 4.58
N ALA A 30 2.22 -0.38 3.25
CA ALA A 30 2.02 -1.46 2.32
C ALA A 30 2.96 -1.31 1.11
N GLU A 31 3.26 -2.42 0.49
CA GLU A 31 4.05 -2.51 -0.73
C GLU A 31 3.12 -2.66 -1.93
N VAL A 32 3.26 -1.78 -2.94
CA VAL A 32 2.52 -1.91 -4.19
C VAL A 32 3.13 -2.98 -5.09
N SER A 33 2.29 -3.72 -5.81
CA SER A 33 2.70 -4.79 -6.72
C SER A 33 3.46 -4.29 -7.95
N LYS A 34 3.22 -3.04 -8.37
CA LYS A 34 3.85 -2.44 -9.56
C LYS A 34 4.12 -0.95 -9.40
N THR A 35 5.10 -0.47 -10.15
CA THR A 35 5.39 0.96 -10.34
C THR A 35 5.67 1.23 -11.82
N PRO A 36 5.27 2.39 -12.38
CA PRO A 36 4.44 3.42 -11.77
C PRO A 36 2.96 3.00 -11.66
N TRP A 37 2.23 3.59 -10.72
CA TRP A 37 0.78 3.42 -10.55
C TRP A 37 0.13 4.77 -10.26
N SER A 38 -1.16 4.96 -10.52
CA SER A 38 -1.88 6.22 -10.25
C SER A 38 -2.88 6.04 -9.12
N SER A 39 -3.06 7.05 -8.26
CA SER A 39 -4.18 7.16 -7.33
C SER A 39 -5.30 8.07 -7.86
N ALA A 40 -5.13 8.64 -9.06
CA ALA A 40 -6.12 9.52 -9.68
C ALA A 40 -7.14 8.67 -10.43
N GLY A 41 -8.29 8.42 -9.77
CA GLY A 41 -9.42 7.69 -10.34
C GLY A 41 -9.54 6.24 -9.88
N PRO A 42 -10.56 5.51 -10.35
CA PRO A 42 -10.78 4.11 -10.00
C PRO A 42 -9.60 3.24 -10.44
N ASN A 43 -9.32 2.18 -9.69
CA ASN A 43 -8.33 1.21 -10.10
C ASN A 43 -8.83 0.49 -11.37
N MET A 44 -8.29 0.86 -12.53
CA MET A 44 -8.57 0.17 -13.80
C MET A 44 -7.60 -0.99 -14.04
N ASP A 45 -6.62 -1.17 -13.16
CA ASP A 45 -5.56 -2.14 -13.29
C ASP A 45 -5.76 -3.28 -12.28
N MET A 46 -6.32 -4.39 -12.77
CA MET A 46 -6.65 -5.56 -11.93
C MET A 46 -5.43 -6.23 -11.30
N GLU A 47 -4.23 -5.96 -11.81
CA GLU A 47 -2.98 -6.48 -11.24
C GLU A 47 -2.34 -5.50 -10.24
N LEU A 48 -2.84 -4.27 -10.16
CA LEU A 48 -2.39 -3.29 -9.18
C LEU A 48 -2.99 -3.61 -7.81
N SER A 49 -2.13 -3.94 -6.86
CA SER A 49 -2.49 -4.20 -5.48
C SER A 49 -1.47 -3.61 -4.52
N ALA A 50 -1.84 -3.44 -3.26
CA ALA A 50 -0.98 -3.03 -2.17
C ALA A 50 -1.08 -4.02 -1.01
N ARG A 51 0.03 -4.64 -0.65
CA ARG A 51 0.11 -5.66 0.41
C ARG A 51 0.60 -5.05 1.71
N CYS A 52 -0.21 -5.14 2.76
CA CYS A 52 0.13 -4.71 4.11
C CYS A 52 1.41 -5.42 4.61
N LEU A 53 2.42 -4.64 5.01
CA LEU A 53 3.72 -5.17 5.47
C LEU A 53 3.69 -5.74 6.90
N VAL A 54 2.52 -5.74 7.55
CA VAL A 54 2.34 -6.30 8.90
C VAL A 54 1.55 -7.60 8.86
N CYS A 55 0.36 -7.59 8.27
CA CYS A 55 -0.56 -8.73 8.29
C CYS A 55 -0.83 -9.37 6.92
N GLY A 56 -0.20 -8.89 5.85
CA GLY A 56 -0.35 -9.45 4.51
C GLY A 56 -1.68 -9.17 3.80
N TYR A 57 -2.58 -8.36 4.39
CA TYR A 57 -3.81 -7.93 3.73
C TYR A 57 -3.52 -7.25 2.38
N THR A 58 -4.23 -7.66 1.34
CA THR A 58 -4.11 -7.08 0.00
C THR A 58 -5.25 -6.10 -0.21
N ALA A 59 -4.91 -4.84 -0.48
CA ALA A 59 -5.82 -3.85 -1.00
C ALA A 59 -5.70 -3.81 -2.53
N ASP A 60 -6.82 -3.77 -3.20
CA ASP A 60 -7.02 -3.73 -4.64
C ASP A 60 -7.77 -2.44 -5.06
N ASP A 61 -8.38 -1.74 -4.08
CA ASP A 61 -8.86 -0.36 -4.26
C ASP A 61 -7.71 0.65 -4.02
N ASN A 62 -7.21 1.30 -5.08
CA ASN A 62 -6.15 2.31 -5.00
C ASN A 62 -6.65 3.70 -4.53
N TYR A 63 -7.97 3.89 -4.42
CA TYR A 63 -8.62 5.17 -4.11
C TYR A 63 -8.18 5.76 -2.76
N ASN A 64 -7.82 4.90 -1.80
CA ASN A 64 -7.43 5.31 -0.45
C ASN A 64 -5.93 5.19 -0.17
N TRP A 65 -5.09 5.00 -1.19
CA TRP A 65 -3.64 4.84 -1.00
C TRP A 65 -2.96 6.20 -0.97
N MET A 66 -2.22 6.47 0.12
CA MET A 66 -1.40 7.67 0.23
C MET A 66 0.06 7.33 -0.11
N ARG A 67 0.65 8.06 -1.06
CA ARG A 67 2.10 8.05 -1.32
C ARG A 67 2.88 8.70 -0.17
N LEU A 68 4.15 8.35 -0.08
CA LEU A 68 5.10 8.88 0.90
C LEU A 68 6.09 9.87 0.32
#